data_AF-A0A923RP61-F1
#
_entry.id   AF-A0A923RP61-F1
#
_cell.length_a   1.000
_cell.length_b   1.000
_cell.length_c   1.000
_cell.angle_alpha   90.00
_cell.angle_beta   90.00
_cell.angle_gamma   90.00
#
_symmetry.space_group_name_H-M   'P 1'
#
loop_
_entity.id
_entity.type
_entity.pdbx_description
1 polymer ?
#
loop_
_entity_poly.entity_id
_entity_poly.type
_entity_poly.pdbx_seq_one_letter_code
_entity_poly.pdbx_strand_id
1 'polypeptide(L)' 'MATTQDIIEKMRKDGYPYKIIGNGGYKATLYDIQPLNGGEYMAIYRYPGGVCCHGLEEINQCFGVVER' A
#
# COMPACT_ATOMS: atom_id res chain seq x y z
N MET A 1 -11.59 -16.74 3.89
CA MET A 1 -10.70 -15.83 3.13
C MET A 1 -10.97 -14.44 3.65
N ALA A 2 -9.95 -13.68 4.04
CA ALA A 2 -10.14 -12.29 4.41
C ALA A 2 -10.69 -11.54 3.20
N THR A 3 -11.70 -10.71 3.40
CA THR A 3 -12.21 -9.86 2.33
C THR A 3 -11.18 -8.78 2.00
N THR A 4 -11.24 -8.18 0.81
CA THR A 4 -10.40 -7.02 0.47
C THR A 4 -10.54 -5.93 1.54
N GLN A 5 -11.74 -5.74 2.09
CA GLN A 5 -11.99 -4.77 3.16
C GLN A 5 -11.19 -5.09 4.44
N ASP A 6 -11.17 -6.36 4.88
CA ASP A 6 -10.40 -6.78 6.07
C ASP A 6 -8.90 -6.53 5.91
N ILE A 7 -8.39 -6.75 4.70
CA ILE A 7 -6.98 -6.53 4.37
C ILE A 7 -6.65 -5.04 4.44
N ILE A 8 -7.45 -4.18 3.80
CA ILE A 8 -7.26 -2.73 3.82
C ILE A 8 -7.32 -2.20 5.25
N GLU A 9 -8.29 -2.63 6.06
CA GLU A 9 -8.41 -2.20 7.45
C GLU A 9 -7.22 -2.60 8.31
N LYS A 10 -6.73 -3.85 8.17
CA LYS A 10 -5.51 -4.30 8.85
C LYS A 10 -4.33 -3.43 8.46
N MET A 11 -4.10 -3.23 7.18
CA MET A 11 -2.94 -2.49 6.69
C MET A 11 -2.97 -1.02 7.11
N ARG A 12 -4.15 -0.39 7.13
CA ARG A 12 -4.33 0.98 7.65
C ARG A 12 -4.00 1.05 9.15
N LYS A 13 -4.40 0.05 9.94
CA LYS A 13 -4.00 -0.06 11.36
C LYS A 13 -2.49 -0.24 11.52
N ASP A 14 -1.86 -0.97 10.61
CA ASP A 14 -0.41 -1.18 10.60
C ASP A 14 0.37 0.04 10.03
N GLY A 15 -0.33 1.10 9.64
CA GLY A 15 0.25 2.40 9.30
C GLY A 15 0.33 2.73 7.81
N TYR A 16 -0.07 1.80 6.93
CA TYR A 16 -0.09 2.02 5.48
C TYR A 16 -1.19 3.00 5.08
N PRO A 17 -0.88 4.09 4.36
CA PRO A 17 -1.90 5.03 3.91
C PRO A 17 -2.85 4.40 2.88
N TYR A 18 -4.14 4.70 2.96
CA TYR A 18 -5.08 4.25 1.93
C TYR A 18 -4.80 4.80 0.53
N LYS A 19 -4.35 6.06 0.42
CA LYS A 19 -4.01 6.68 -0.88
C LYS A 19 -2.68 7.42 -0.82
N ILE A 20 -1.88 7.20 -1.85
CA ILE A 20 -0.55 7.81 -2.02
C ILE A 20 -0.41 8.46 -3.40
N ILE A 21 0.57 9.35 -3.53
CA ILE A 21 1.12 9.85 -4.78
C ILE A 21 2.58 9.37 -4.83
N GLY A 22 2.87 8.44 -5.74
CA GLY A 22 4.16 7.79 -5.89
C GLY A 22 4.54 7.60 -7.36
N ASN A 23 5.69 6.97 -7.61
CA ASN A 23 6.16 6.59 -8.95
C ASN A 23 6.07 7.70 -10.02
N GLY A 24 6.60 8.89 -9.74
CA GLY A 24 6.57 10.00 -10.69
C GLY A 24 5.29 10.85 -10.65
N GLY A 25 4.58 10.84 -9.52
CA GLY A 25 3.44 11.73 -9.28
C GLY A 25 2.07 11.11 -9.53
N TYR A 26 2.00 9.79 -9.74
CA TYR A 26 0.73 9.10 -9.96
C TYR A 26 0.06 8.73 -8.64
N LYS A 27 -1.26 8.90 -8.60
CA LYS A 27 -2.11 8.47 -7.49
C LYS A 27 -2.23 6.96 -7.49
N ALA A 28 -2.18 6.35 -6.32
CA ALA A 28 -2.49 4.95 -6.13
C ALA A 28 -3.32 4.72 -4.88
N THR A 29 -4.11 3.65 -4.92
CA THR A 29 -4.96 3.22 -3.80
C THR A 29 -4.46 1.89 -3.27
N LEU A 30 -4.43 1.76 -1.95
CA LEU A 30 -4.08 0.51 -1.29
C LEU A 30 -5.05 -0.58 -1.76
N TYR A 31 -4.50 -1.70 -2.19
CA TYR A 31 -5.25 -2.74 -2.88
C TYR A 31 -5.17 -4.09 -2.15
N ASP A 32 -3.97 -4.53 -1.79
CA ASP A 32 -3.75 -5.86 -1.20
C ASP A 32 -2.40 -5.97 -0.48
N ILE A 33 -2.07 -7.16 0.02
CA ILE A 33 -0.81 -7.52 0.68
C ILE A 33 0.04 -8.43 -0.22
N GLN A 34 1.32 -8.08 -0.37
CA GLN A 34 2.33 -9.01 -0.89
C GLN A 34 3.06 -9.66 0.28
N PRO A 35 2.82 -10.95 0.60
CA PRO A 35 3.59 -11.65 1.62
C PRO A 35 5.06 -11.78 1.19
N LEU A 36 5.96 -11.63 2.15
CA LEU A 36 7.39 -11.87 2.03
C LEU A 36 7.78 -13.06 2.91
N ASN A 37 9.04 -13.49 2.80
CA ASN A 37 9.58 -14.53 3.66
C ASN A 37 9.64 -14.04 5.12
N GLY A 38 9.50 -14.95 6.08
CA GLY A 38 9.64 -14.61 7.51
C GLY A 38 8.42 -13.92 8.15
N GLY A 39 7.27 -13.89 7.47
CA GLY A 39 6.03 -13.30 8.00
C GLY A 39 5.90 -11.80 7.78
N GLU A 40 6.90 -11.19 7.13
CA GLU A 40 6.83 -9.80 6.68
C GLU A 40 5.94 -9.65 5.44
N TYR A 41 5.57 -8.43 5.12
CA TYR A 41 4.76 -8.14 3.94
C TYR A 41 4.90 -6.69 3.46
N MET A 42 4.57 -6.46 2.18
CA MET A 42 4.49 -5.13 1.57
C MET A 42 3.05 -4.80 1.17
N ALA A 43 2.77 -3.51 1.02
CA ALA A 43 1.53 -3.03 0.43
C ALA A 43 1.54 -3.18 -1.08
N ILE A 44 0.47 -3.72 -1.64
CA ILE A 44 0.19 -3.61 -3.07
C ILE A 44 -0.69 -2.38 -3.27
N TYR A 45 -0.22 -1.43 -4.06
CA TYR A 45 -0.97 -0.26 -4.48
C TYR A 45 -1.38 -0.38 -5.95
N ARG A 46 -2.64 -0.04 -6.26
CA ARG A 46 -3.17 0.02 -7.62
C ARG A 46 -3.02 1.44 -8.18
N TYR A 47 -2.09 1.59 -9.11
CA TYR A 47 -1.91 2.76 -9.97
C TYR A 47 -2.77 2.62 -11.24
N PRO A 48 -2.95 3.70 -12.02
CA PRO A 48 -3.63 3.63 -13.32
C PRO A 48 -2.99 2.61 -14.27
N GLY A 49 -1.67 2.48 -14.24
CA GLY A 49 -0.91 1.55 -15.09
C GLY A 49 -0.81 0.12 -14.59
N GLY A 50 -1.29 -0.19 -13.38
CA GLY A 50 -1.16 -1.53 -12.79
C GLY A 50 -0.90 -1.51 -11.29
N VAL A 51 -0.60 -2.67 -10.73
CA VAL A 51 -0.26 -2.83 -9.31
C VAL A 51 1.25 -2.75 -9.09
N CYS A 52 1.66 -2.21 -7.95
CA CYS A 52 3.06 -2.16 -7.53
C CYS A 52 3.19 -2.38 -6.02
N CYS A 53 4.24 -3.05 -5.60
CA CYS A 53 4.52 -3.36 -4.19
C CYS A 53 5.39 -2.26 -3.58
N HIS A 54 4.99 -1.72 -2.43
CA HIS A 54 5.71 -0.70 -1.69
C HIS A 54 5.80 -1.04 -0.21
N GLY A 55 6.98 -0.81 0.37
CA GLY A 55 7.21 -0.98 1.81
C GLY A 55 6.78 0.28 2.57
N LEU A 56 6.42 0.13 3.84
CA LEU A 56 5.98 1.28 4.65
C LEU A 56 7.05 2.36 4.77
N GLU A 57 8.32 1.97 4.90
CA GLU A 57 9.44 2.91 5.01
C GLU A 57 9.62 3.72 3.71
N GLU A 58 9.60 3.06 2.55
CA GLU A 58 9.64 3.72 1.24
C GLU A 58 8.50 4.73 1.08
N ILE A 59 7.27 4.34 1.44
CA ILE A 59 6.10 5.22 1.35
C ILE A 59 6.30 6.48 2.19
N ASN A 60 6.79 6.33 3.43
CA ASN A 60 6.98 7.44 4.34
C ASN A 60 8.12 8.39 3.91
N GLN A 61 9.15 7.88 3.24
CA GLN A 61 10.30 8.68 2.81
C GLN A 61 10.09 9.32 1.44
N CYS A 62 9.43 8.64 0.52
CA CYS A 62 9.46 8.98 -0.91
C CYS A 62 8.10 9.45 -1.46
N PHE A 63 6.97 9.13 -0.81
CA PHE A 63 5.64 9.36 -1.40
C PHE A 63 4.82 10.41 -0.67
N GLY A 64 3.96 11.10 -1.43
CA GLY A 64 2.97 12.01 -0.87
C GLY A 64 1.77 11.23 -0.35
N VAL A 65 1.39 11.43 0.91
CA VAL A 65 0.18 10.81 1.47
C VAL A 65 -1.04 11.68 1.17
N VAL A 66 -2.07 11.07 0.56
CA VAL A 66 -3.33 11.74 0.23
C VAL A 66 -4.42 11.39 1.25
N GLU A 67 -4.48 10.13 1.66
CA GLU A 67 -5.45 9.63 2.64
C GLU A 67 -4.80 8.52 3.46
N ARG A 68 -4.94 8.58 4.80
CA ARG A 68 -4.46 7.54 5.72
C ARG A 68 -5.53 6.53 6.01
#